data_AF-A0A4Y2C4M7-F1
#
_entry.id   AF-A0A4Y2C4M7-F1
#
_cell.length_a   1.000
_cell.length_b   1.000
_cell.length_c   1.000
_cell.angle_alpha   90.00
_cell.angle_beta   90.00
_cell.angle_gamma   90.00
#
_symmetry.space_group_name_H-M   'P 1'
#
loop_
_entity.id
_entity.type
_entity.pdbx_description
1 polymer ?
#
loop_
_entity_poly.entity_id
_entity_poly.type
_entity_poly.pdbx_seq_one_letter_code
_entity_poly.pdbx_strand_id
1 'polypeptide(L)'
;MSIFAGARKCDLKILAEEFGETVNDSHKLKDLKKIILANKEYDEESAKEWMNTIINEKKEREENEIRQEEISERRRQDGIQIAEQKRHEEIELRKLEYEERKRKEEYEQRKRNDEMEFELQKIRLGAGGRSLNSHFVAKQNVKSTQISQS
;
A
#
# COMPACT_ATOMS: atom_id res chain seq x y z
N MET A 1 -50.03 2.83 35.53
CA MET A 1 -48.67 3.43 35.48
C MET A 1 -48.63 4.34 34.26
N SER A 2 -47.94 5.47 34.26
CA SER A 2 -47.85 6.31 33.05
C SER A 2 -46.85 5.70 32.07
N ILE A 3 -47.26 5.42 30.82
CA ILE A 3 -46.36 4.93 29.76
C ILE A 3 -45.19 5.88 29.46
N PHE A 4 -45.31 7.15 29.85
CA PHE A 4 -44.27 8.15 29.65
C PHE A 4 -43.30 8.28 30.84
N ALA A 5 -43.31 7.33 31.78
CA ALA A 5 -42.32 7.28 32.86
C ALA A 5 -40.94 6.99 32.27
N GLY A 6 -40.01 7.94 32.35
CA GLY A 6 -38.66 7.81 31.79
C GLY A 6 -38.51 8.24 30.32
N ALA A 7 -39.59 8.58 29.61
CA ALA A 7 -39.52 9.06 28.23
C ALA A 7 -38.75 10.39 28.11
N ARG A 8 -37.86 10.51 27.13
CA ARG A 8 -37.10 11.76 26.91
C ARG A 8 -37.99 12.80 26.25
N LYS A 9 -37.65 14.08 26.44
CA LYS A 9 -38.37 15.21 25.85
C LYS A 9 -38.43 15.13 24.32
N CYS A 10 -37.35 14.70 23.66
CA CYS A 10 -37.29 14.57 22.22
C CYS A 10 -38.18 13.43 21.68
N ASP A 11 -38.28 12.30 22.42
CA ASP A 11 -39.16 11.18 22.04
C ASP A 11 -40.64 11.61 22.13
N LEU A 12 -41.01 12.33 23.21
CA LEU A 12 -42.36 12.87 23.38
C LEU A 12 -42.72 13.97 22.38
N LYS A 13 -41.74 14.74 21.92
CA LYS A 13 -41.96 15.75 20.88
C LYS A 13 -42.35 15.07 19.56
N ILE A 14 -41.57 14.08 19.12
CA ILE A 14 -41.86 13.31 17.91
C ILE A 14 -43.23 12.64 18.02
N LEU A 15 -43.52 12.00 19.16
CA LEU A 15 -44.82 11.36 19.37
C LEU A 15 -45.99 12.35 19.27
N ALA A 16 -45.86 13.56 19.81
CA ALA A 16 -46.90 14.58 19.69
C ALA A 16 -47.09 15.07 18.24
N GLU A 17 -46.00 15.21 17.48
CA GLU A 17 -46.05 15.55 16.05
C GLU A 17 -46.75 14.45 15.23
N GLU A 18 -46.52 13.16 15.55
CA GLU A 18 -47.22 12.02 14.93
C GLU A 18 -48.73 12.02 15.22
N PHE A 19 -49.14 12.51 16.39
CA PHE A 19 -50.55 12.75 16.71
C PHE A 19 -51.14 14.01 16.03
N GLY A 20 -50.36 14.70 15.19
CA GLY A 20 -50.78 15.91 14.46
C GLY A 20 -50.79 17.18 15.31
N GLU A 21 -50.23 17.14 16.51
CA GLU A 21 -50.20 18.27 17.44
C GLU A 21 -49.00 19.18 17.17
N THR A 22 -49.20 20.49 17.20
CA THR A 22 -48.10 21.45 17.01
C THR A 22 -47.28 21.59 18.29
N VAL A 23 -46.07 21.05 18.30
CA VAL A 23 -45.15 21.14 19.45
C VAL A 23 -43.86 21.88 19.11
N ASN A 24 -43.57 22.93 19.86
CA ASN A 24 -42.30 23.65 19.79
C ASN A 24 -41.25 23.10 20.79
N ASP A 25 -40.00 23.52 20.65
CA ASP A 25 -38.90 23.16 21.57
C ASP A 25 -38.99 23.83 22.95
N SER A 26 -39.80 24.87 23.11
CA SER A 26 -39.97 25.56 24.40
C SER A 26 -40.92 24.83 25.36
N HIS A 27 -41.81 23.98 24.84
CA HIS A 27 -42.69 23.13 25.66
C HIS A 27 -41.89 22.29 26.63
N LYS A 28 -42.32 22.24 27.89
CA LYS A 28 -41.70 21.37 28.89
C LYS A 28 -42.22 19.95 28.69
N LEU A 29 -41.49 18.99 29.25
CA LEU A 29 -41.88 17.57 29.22
C LEU A 29 -43.29 17.34 29.80
N LYS A 30 -43.70 18.12 30.81
CA LYS A 30 -45.06 18.08 31.36
C LYS A 30 -46.11 18.61 30.36
N ASP A 31 -45.77 19.61 29.56
CA ASP A 31 -46.69 20.21 28.59
C ASP A 31 -46.89 19.26 27.41
N LEU A 32 -45.80 18.65 26.90
CA LEU A 32 -45.86 17.61 25.86
C LEU A 32 -46.75 16.42 26.28
N LYS A 33 -46.59 15.94 27.52
CA LYS A 33 -47.45 14.87 28.06
C LYS A 33 -48.92 15.26 28.09
N LYS A 34 -49.22 16.52 28.46
CA LYS A 34 -50.60 17.02 28.46
C LYS A 34 -51.17 17.12 27.06
N ILE A 35 -50.38 17.58 26.08
CA ILE A 35 -50.78 17.70 24.67
C ILE A 35 -51.14 16.30 24.13
N ILE A 36 -50.26 15.31 24.30
CA ILE A 36 -50.49 13.94 23.84
C ILE A 36 -51.75 13.34 24.47
N LEU A 37 -51.91 13.49 25.79
CA LEU A 37 -53.07 12.95 26.52
C LEU A 37 -54.38 13.71 26.23
N ALA A 38 -54.31 14.92 25.67
CA ALA A 38 -55.49 15.71 25.32
C ALA A 38 -56.03 15.37 23.92
N ASN A 39 -55.30 14.60 23.13
CA ASN A 39 -55.74 14.17 21.81
C ASN A 39 -56.97 13.23 21.95
N LYS A 40 -58.02 13.49 21.17
CA LYS A 40 -59.29 12.75 21.25
C LYS A 40 -59.20 11.31 20.76
N GLU A 41 -58.19 11.02 19.94
CA GLU A 41 -57.91 9.70 19.36
C GLU A 41 -56.74 9.02 20.09
N TYR A 42 -56.30 9.57 21.24
CA TYR A 42 -55.25 8.98 22.04
C TYR A 42 -55.65 7.58 22.53
N ASP A 43 -54.90 6.58 22.08
CA ASP A 43 -54.96 5.20 22.56
C ASP A 43 -53.61 4.82 23.17
N GLU A 44 -53.64 4.19 24.35
CA GLU A 44 -52.43 3.89 25.13
C GLU A 44 -51.57 2.82 24.47
N GLU A 45 -52.19 1.83 23.80
CA GLU A 45 -51.45 0.78 23.09
C GLU A 45 -50.83 1.33 21.80
N SER A 46 -51.57 2.16 21.06
CA SER A 46 -51.08 2.86 19.88
C SER A 46 -49.90 3.78 20.23
N ALA A 47 -50.02 4.60 21.28
CA ALA A 47 -48.93 5.47 21.74
C ALA A 47 -47.67 4.69 22.15
N LYS A 48 -47.86 3.49 22.70
CA LYS A 48 -46.77 2.59 23.09
C LYS A 48 -46.10 1.93 21.88
N GLU A 49 -46.86 1.49 20.88
CA GLU A 49 -46.31 1.01 19.61
C GLU A 49 -45.49 2.09 18.91
N TRP A 50 -46.03 3.31 18.79
CA TRP A 50 -45.31 4.44 18.22
C TRP A 50 -44.02 4.77 18.98
N MET A 51 -44.07 4.76 20.32
CA MET A 51 -42.88 4.97 21.14
C MET A 51 -41.82 3.88 20.88
N ASN A 52 -42.23 2.62 20.74
CA ASN A 52 -41.29 1.53 20.42
C ASN A 52 -40.65 1.73 19.04
N THR A 53 -41.42 2.17 18.04
CA THR A 53 -40.90 2.50 16.70
C THR A 53 -39.86 3.61 16.78
N ILE A 54 -40.15 4.72 17.47
CA ILE A 54 -39.21 5.86 17.64
C ILE A 54 -37.91 5.40 18.32
N ILE A 55 -38.02 4.55 19.34
CA ILE A 55 -36.85 4.01 20.05
C ILE A 55 -36.03 3.08 19.13
N ASN A 56 -36.70 2.18 18.39
CA ASN A 56 -36.04 1.27 17.47
C ASN A 56 -35.34 1.99 16.32
N GLU A 57 -35.99 2.97 15.69
CA GLU A 57 -35.38 3.76 14.61
C GLU A 57 -34.14 4.53 15.08
N LYS A 58 -34.17 5.06 16.31
CA LYS A 58 -33.00 5.72 16.89
C LYS A 58 -31.85 4.74 17.11
N LYS A 59 -32.17 3.56 17.64
CA LYS A 59 -31.19 2.50 17.83
C LYS A 59 -30.59 2.04 16.50
N GLU A 60 -31.42 1.84 15.48
CA GLU A 60 -30.95 1.47 14.13
C GLU A 60 -30.06 2.57 13.51
N ARG A 61 -30.41 3.85 13.70
CA ARG A 61 -29.58 4.96 13.23
C ARG A 61 -28.20 4.96 13.90
N GLU A 62 -28.17 4.81 15.23
CA GLU A 62 -26.93 4.75 15.99
C GLU A 62 -26.07 3.54 15.59
N GLU A 63 -26.68 2.36 15.42
CA GLU A 63 -25.98 1.17 14.91
C GLU A 63 -25.44 1.38 13.50
N ASN A 64 -26.19 2.05 12.62
CA ASN A 64 -25.74 2.34 11.27
C ASN A 64 -24.59 3.36 11.25
N GLU A 65 -24.62 4.38 12.11
CA GLU A 65 -23.52 5.32 12.29
C GLU A 65 -22.24 4.60 12.74
N ILE A 66 -22.33 3.73 13.74
CA ILE A 66 -21.20 2.91 14.22
C ILE A 66 -20.66 2.01 13.09
N ARG A 67 -21.54 1.33 12.33
CA ARG A 67 -21.11 0.49 11.19
C ARG A 67 -20.41 1.31 10.11
N GLN A 68 -20.88 2.51 9.80
CA GLN A 68 -20.23 3.40 8.83
C GLN A 68 -18.85 3.86 9.32
N GLU A 69 -18.73 4.19 10.60
CA GLU A 69 -17.46 4.56 11.23
C GLU A 69 -16.47 3.39 11.18
N GLU A 70 -16.92 2.17 11.49
CA GLU A 70 -16.08 0.97 11.41
C GLU A 70 -15.59 0.70 9.98
N ILE A 71 -16.45 0.86 8.97
CA ILE A 71 -16.06 0.73 7.56
C ILE A 71 -15.02 1.78 7.17
N SER A 72 -15.21 3.02 7.62
CA SER A 72 -14.27 4.12 7.36
C SER A 72 -12.91 3.86 7.98
N GLU A 73 -12.88 3.37 9.23
CA GLU A 73 -11.63 3.06 9.93
C GLU A 73 -10.90 1.88 9.29
N ARG A 74 -11.63 0.81 8.90
CA ARG A 74 -11.05 -0.31 8.14
C ARG A 74 -10.42 0.16 6.83
N ARG A 75 -11.13 1.00 6.05
CA ARG A 75 -10.59 1.56 4.81
C ARG A 75 -9.31 2.38 5.03
N ARG A 76 -9.24 3.10 6.14
CA ARG A 76 -8.04 3.87 6.50
C ARG A 76 -6.86 2.92 6.80
N GLN A 77 -7.11 1.86 7.57
CA GLN A 77 -6.08 0.85 7.87
C GLN A 77 -5.61 0.13 6.62
N ASP A 78 -6.53 -0.31 5.75
CA ASP A 78 -6.20 -0.94 4.47
C ASP A 78 -5.37 0.00 3.58
N GLY A 79 -5.72 1.29 3.53
CA GLY A 79 -4.97 2.30 2.80
C GLY A 79 -3.52 2.44 3.30
N ILE A 80 -3.30 2.35 4.61
CA ILE A 80 -1.95 2.37 5.20
C ILE A 80 -1.18 1.10 4.83
N GLN A 81 -1.78 -0.08 4.98
CA GLN A 81 -1.13 -1.35 4.64
C GLN A 81 -0.71 -1.41 3.17
N ILE A 82 -1.59 -0.99 2.25
CA ILE A 82 -1.28 -0.94 0.82
C ILE A 82 -0.11 0.02 0.55
N ALA A 83 -0.07 1.17 1.21
CA ALA A 83 1.01 2.13 1.04
C ALA A 83 2.36 1.59 1.56
N GLU A 84 2.35 0.89 2.70
CA GLU A 84 3.54 0.24 3.25
C GLU A 84 4.04 -0.89 2.36
N GLN A 85 3.14 -1.73 1.85
CA GLN A 85 3.48 -2.80 0.91
C GLN A 85 4.14 -2.24 -0.35
N LYS A 86 3.56 -1.19 -0.95
CA LYS A 86 4.14 -0.51 -2.12
C LYS A 86 5.54 0.05 -1.85
N ARG A 87 5.77 0.62 -0.67
CA ARG A 87 7.11 1.08 -0.27
C ARG A 87 8.11 -0.06 -0.19
N HIS A 88 7.70 -1.21 0.35
CA HIS A 88 8.55 -2.40 0.40
C HIS A 88 8.87 -2.93 -1.02
N GLU A 89 7.85 -3.05 -1.87
CA GLU A 89 8.02 -3.48 -3.26
C GLU A 89 8.95 -2.53 -4.04
N GLU A 90 8.80 -1.21 -3.86
CA GLU A 90 9.68 -0.22 -4.49
C GLU A 90 11.15 -0.36 -4.05
N ILE A 91 11.38 -0.61 -2.76
CA ILE A 91 12.73 -0.84 -2.22
C ILE A 91 13.34 -2.12 -2.81
N GLU A 92 12.58 -3.21 -2.89
CA GLU A 92 13.05 -4.47 -3.47
C GLU A 92 13.37 -4.32 -4.98
N LEU A 93 12.49 -3.66 -5.73
CA LEU A 93 12.75 -3.36 -7.16
C LEU A 93 14.03 -2.55 -7.34
N ARG A 94 14.26 -1.55 -6.49
CA ARG A 94 15.48 -0.73 -6.55
C ARG A 94 16.75 -1.52 -6.22
N LYS A 95 16.67 -2.49 -5.31
CA LYS A 95 17.80 -3.41 -5.03
C LYS A 95 18.10 -4.28 -6.24
N LEU A 96 17.08 -4.88 -6.86
CA LEU A 96 17.24 -5.71 -8.05
C LEU A 96 17.85 -4.92 -9.21
N GLU A 97 17.37 -3.69 -9.44
CA GLU A 97 17.92 -2.82 -10.49
C GLU A 97 19.40 -2.51 -10.25
N TYR A 98 19.79 -2.25 -9.00
CA TYR A 98 21.19 -2.03 -8.64
C TYR A 98 22.05 -3.28 -8.88
N GLU A 99 21.56 -4.47 -8.52
CA GLU A 99 22.27 -5.73 -8.76
C GLU A 99 22.44 -6.04 -10.25
N GLU A 100 21.40 -5.82 -11.05
CA GLU A 100 21.49 -5.97 -12.51
C GLU A 100 22.50 -5.01 -13.12
N ARG A 101 22.48 -3.74 -12.71
CA ARG A 101 23.45 -2.73 -13.17
C ARG A 101 24.87 -3.15 -12.84
N LYS A 102 25.12 -3.59 -11.61
CA LYS A 102 26.43 -4.08 -11.17
C LYS A 102 26.88 -5.29 -11.98
N ARG A 103 25.98 -6.25 -12.24
CA ARG A 103 26.29 -7.44 -13.06
C ARG A 103 26.65 -7.06 -14.49
N LYS A 104 25.94 -6.08 -15.07
CA LYS A 104 26.23 -5.57 -16.42
C LYS A 104 27.58 -4.86 -16.49
N GLU A 105 27.90 -4.02 -15.52
CA GLU A 105 29.20 -3.36 -15.42
C GLU A 105 30.35 -4.37 -15.29
N GLU A 106 30.17 -5.42 -14.48
CA GLU A 106 31.15 -6.49 -14.33
C GLU A 106 31.36 -7.27 -15.64
N TYR A 107 30.29 -7.56 -16.37
CA TYR A 107 30.37 -8.22 -17.68
C TYR A 107 31.13 -7.38 -18.71
N GLU A 108 30.82 -6.08 -18.82
CA GLU A 108 31.53 -5.16 -19.72
C GLU A 108 33.00 -5.00 -19.31
N GLN A 109 33.31 -4.99 -18.01
CA GLN A 109 34.69 -4.94 -17.54
C GLN A 109 35.47 -6.20 -17.92
N ARG A 110 34.88 -7.38 -17.75
CA ARG A 110 35.50 -8.65 -18.17
C ARG A 110 35.75 -8.65 -19.67
N LYS A 111 34.77 -8.27 -20.48
CA LYS A 111 34.91 -8.16 -21.94
C LYS A 111 36.06 -7.23 -22.34
N ARG A 112 36.16 -6.04 -21.74
CA ARG A 112 37.28 -5.10 -21.99
C ARG A 112 38.64 -5.68 -21.57
N ASN A 113 38.68 -6.42 -20.46
CA ASN A 113 39.91 -7.08 -20.01
C ASN A 113 40.32 -8.20 -20.98
N ASP A 114 39.39 -9.03 -21.44
CA ASP A 114 39.66 -10.12 -22.39
C ASP A 114 40.15 -9.56 -23.74
N GLU A 115 39.54 -8.47 -24.24
CA GLU A 115 39.99 -7.76 -25.45
C GLU A 115 41.42 -7.23 -25.28
N MET A 116 41.73 -6.60 -24.14
CA MET A 116 43.07 -6.10 -23.85
C MET A 116 44.10 -7.23 -23.73
N GLU A 117 43.74 -8.33 -23.06
CA GLU A 117 44.61 -9.51 -22.94
C GLU A 117 44.94 -10.10 -24.31
N PHE A 118 43.93 -10.18 -25.20
CA PHE A 118 44.13 -10.62 -26.58
C PHE A 118 45.09 -9.70 -27.36
N GLU A 119 44.95 -8.37 -27.23
CA GLU A 119 45.88 -7.42 -27.86
C GLU A 119 47.31 -7.54 -27.31
N LEU A 120 47.47 -7.68 -25.99
CA LEU A 120 48.78 -7.90 -25.38
C LEU A 120 49.43 -9.21 -25.83
N GLN A 121 48.63 -10.27 -25.99
CA GLN A 121 49.11 -11.55 -26.52
C GLN A 121 49.60 -11.43 -27.96
N LYS A 122 48.89 -10.67 -28.82
CA LYS A 122 49.32 -10.38 -30.19
C LYS A 122 50.68 -9.67 -30.22
N ILE A 123 50.90 -8.68 -29.35
CA ILE A 123 52.19 -7.98 -29.26
C ILE A 123 53.31 -8.94 -28.84
N ARG A 124 53.06 -9.81 -27.85
CA ARG A 124 54.03 -10.81 -27.38
C ARG A 124 54.43 -11.79 -28.48
N LEU A 125 53.48 -12.26 -29.29
CA LEU A 125 53.73 -13.18 -30.41
C LEU A 125 54.39 -12.48 -31.62
N GLY A 126 53.99 -11.24 -31.94
CA GLY A 126 54.62 -10.43 -32.98
C GLY A 126 56.07 -10.05 -32.68
N ALA A 127 56.41 -9.88 -31.39
CA ALA A 127 57.79 -9.70 -30.95
C ALA A 127 58.62 -10.99 -30.99
N GLY A 128 58.00 -12.17 -30.84
CA GLY A 128 58.66 -13.48 -30.93
C GLY A 128 59.01 -13.92 -32.35
N GLY A 129 58.33 -13.40 -33.38
CA GLY A 129 58.54 -13.79 -34.78
C GLY A 129 59.86 -13.31 -35.41
N ARG A 130 60.55 -12.32 -34.82
CA ARG A 130 61.86 -11.84 -35.35
C ARG A 130 63.07 -12.55 -34.75
N SER A 131 62.91 -13.24 -33.61
CA SER A 131 64.04 -13.82 -32.88
C SER A 131 64.46 -15.21 -33.40
N LEU A 132 63.53 -15.98 -33.97
CA LEU A 132 63.84 -17.35 -34.39
C LEU A 132 64.66 -17.46 -35.69
N ASN A 133 64.79 -16.38 -36.45
CA ASN A 133 65.65 -16.37 -37.65
C ASN A 133 67.13 -16.01 -37.37
N SER A 134 67.47 -15.40 -36.23
CA SER A 134 68.89 -15.10 -35.95
C SER A 134 69.65 -16.32 -35.41
N HIS A 135 68.98 -17.26 -34.73
CA HIS A 135 69.64 -18.43 -34.18
C HIS A 135 69.93 -19.52 -35.22
N PHE A 136 69.15 -19.62 -36.30
CA PHE A 136 69.39 -20.57 -37.39
C PHE A 136 70.56 -20.16 -38.30
N VAL A 137 70.65 -18.87 -38.65
CA VAL A 137 71.74 -18.33 -39.50
C VAL A 137 73.10 -18.40 -38.79
N ALA A 138 73.14 -18.16 -37.47
CA ALA A 138 74.39 -18.26 -36.70
C ALA A 138 74.98 -19.69 -36.65
N LYS A 139 74.12 -20.73 -36.60
CA LYS A 139 74.60 -22.12 -36.50
C LYS A 139 75.12 -22.71 -37.81
N GLN A 140 74.63 -22.26 -38.96
CA GLN A 140 75.20 -22.70 -40.25
C GLN A 140 76.57 -22.05 -40.54
N ASN A 141 76.78 -20.80 -40.09
CA ASN A 141 78.05 -20.11 -40.33
C ASN A 141 79.21 -20.70 -39.49
N VAL A 142 78.93 -21.14 -38.25
CA VAL A 142 79.96 -21.78 -37.40
C VAL A 142 80.40 -23.15 -37.94
N LYS A 143 79.49 -23.92 -38.56
CA LYS A 143 79.84 -25.21 -39.20
C LYS A 143 80.65 -25.06 -40.49
N SER A 144 80.50 -23.95 -41.21
CA SER A 144 81.21 -23.71 -42.48
C SER A 144 82.67 -23.31 -42.25
N THR A 145 82.95 -22.54 -41.18
CA THR A 145 84.31 -22.08 -40.86
C THR A 145 85.24 -23.18 -40.35
N GLN A 146 84.71 -24.23 -39.69
CA GLN A 146 85.54 -25.34 -39.19
C GLN A 146 86.00 -26.32 -40.29
N ILE A 147 85.30 -26.39 -41.42
CA ILE A 147 85.59 -27.36 -42.49
C ILE A 147 86.71 -26.84 -43.43
N SER A 148 86.96 -25.53 -43.46
CA SER A 148 88.02 -24.93 -44.32
C SER A 148 89.42 -24.86 -43.68
N GLN A 149 89.62 -25.42 -42.49
CA GLN A 149 90.93 -25.42 -41.77
C GLN A 149 91.47 -26.82 -41.44
N SER A 150 90.94 -27.88 -42.07
CA SER A 150 91.52 -29.24 -42.02
C SER A 150 92.24 -29.58 -43.32
#